data_AF-A0A1Y1MW19-F1
#
_entry.id   AF-A0A1Y1MW19-F1
#
_cell.length_a   1.000
_cell.length_b   1.000
_cell.length_c   1.000
_cell.angle_alpha   90.00
_cell.angle_beta   90.00
_cell.angle_gamma   90.00
#
_symmetry.space_group_name_H-M   'P 1'
#
loop_
_entity.id
_entity.type
_entity.pdbx_description
1 polymer ?
#
loop_
_entity_poly.entity_id
_entity_poly.type
_entity_poly.pdbx_seq_one_letter_code
_entity_poly.pdbx_strand_id
1 'polypeptide(L)'
;AFGSLQLICSDFLSSLPNSCFLILVDTLYKFCSQDDDLNIALTTVTFFWVLSDFLSAKENSLEIRADLLNGSDESELERKAADHTQKGSDAALWMLLLLRLATVTSDERLDLRNSAIQTLLRIFDANGGRLNP
;
A
#
# COMPACT_ATOMS: atom_id res chain seq x y z
N ALA A 1 -13.96 -7.17 13.28
CA ALA A 1 -12.60 -6.90 12.76
C ALA A 1 -12.63 -5.81 11.68
N PHE A 2 -13.38 -5.99 10.58
CA PHE A 2 -13.39 -5.04 9.45
C PHE A 2 -13.74 -3.58 9.83
N GLY A 3 -14.75 -3.36 10.68
CA GLY A 3 -15.10 -1.99 11.13
C GLY A 3 -13.95 -1.22 11.80
N SER A 4 -13.03 -1.92 12.47
CA SER A 4 -11.83 -1.30 13.04
C SER A 4 -10.84 -0.87 11.95
N LEU A 5 -10.68 -1.67 10.88
CA LEU A 5 -9.86 -1.31 9.74
C LEU A 5 -10.42 -0.05 9.05
N GLN A 6 -11.73 0.03 8.89
CA GLN A 6 -12.38 1.21 8.30
C GLN A 6 -12.04 2.47 9.10
N LEU A 7 -12.25 2.45 10.42
CA LEU A 7 -11.91 3.58 11.31
C LEU A 7 -10.42 3.96 11.27
N ILE A 8 -9.54 2.96 11.20
CA ILE A 8 -8.09 3.21 11.07
C ILE A 8 -7.80 3.97 9.78
N CYS A 9 -8.35 3.53 8.65
CA CYS A 9 -8.08 4.13 7.35
C CYS A 9 -8.80 5.48 7.15
N SER A 10 -9.93 5.75 7.81
CA SER A 10 -10.68 7.01 7.69
C SER A 10 -10.28 8.06 8.72
N ASP A 11 -10.22 7.70 10.00
CA ASP A 11 -10.20 8.67 11.10
C ASP A 11 -8.87 8.69 11.87
N PHE A 12 -8.17 7.55 11.93
CA PHE A 12 -7.01 7.39 12.83
C PHE A 12 -5.67 7.21 12.11
N LEU A 13 -5.63 7.31 10.78
CA LEU A 13 -4.43 7.07 9.98
C LEU A 13 -3.25 7.96 10.40
N SER A 14 -3.53 9.24 10.67
CA SER A 14 -2.54 10.21 11.15
C SER A 14 -2.07 9.99 12.59
N SER A 15 -2.83 9.20 13.36
CA SER A 15 -2.52 8.87 14.76
C SER A 15 -1.76 7.54 14.91
N LEU A 16 -1.56 6.81 13.81
CA LEU A 16 -0.84 5.54 13.85
C LEU A 16 0.67 5.73 14.07
N PRO A 17 1.28 4.95 14.97
CA PRO A 17 2.73 4.84 15.04
C PRO A 17 3.31 4.32 13.72
N ASN A 18 4.52 4.78 13.36
CA ASN A 18 5.17 4.34 12.11
C ASN A 18 5.26 2.81 12.00
N SER A 19 5.56 2.13 13.11
CA SER A 19 5.64 0.66 13.23
C SER A 19 4.38 -0.09 12.82
N CYS A 20 3.23 0.60 12.78
CA CYS A 20 1.96 -0.03 12.44
C CYS A 20 1.65 -0.01 10.94
N PHE A 21 2.34 0.79 10.12
CA PHE A 21 1.97 0.91 8.71
C PHE A 21 2.27 -0.35 7.90
N LEU A 22 3.38 -1.05 8.15
CA LEU A 22 3.64 -2.33 7.48
C LEU A 22 2.54 -3.36 7.83
N ILE A 23 2.15 -3.41 9.10
CA ILE A 23 1.03 -4.26 9.55
C ILE A 23 -0.26 -3.86 8.85
N LEU A 24 -0.51 -2.56 8.66
CA LEU A 24 -1.68 -2.06 7.95
C LEU A 24 -1.67 -2.47 6.48
N VAL A 25 -0.54 -2.35 5.77
CA VAL A 25 -0.38 -2.81 4.37
C VAL A 25 -0.73 -4.30 4.25
N ASP A 26 -0.17 -5.16 5.10
CA ASP A 26 -0.47 -6.59 5.08
C ASP A 26 -1.91 -6.90 5.48
N THR A 27 -2.49 -6.10 6.38
CA THR A 27 -3.89 -6.24 6.79
C THR A 27 -4.83 -5.89 5.64
N LEU A 28 -4.56 -4.80 4.91
CA LEU A 28 -5.31 -4.44 3.70
C LEU A 28 -5.24 -5.56 2.66
N TYR A 29 -4.04 -6.10 2.41
CA TYR A 29 -3.89 -7.22 1.49
C TYR A 29 -4.73 -8.44 1.91
N LYS A 30 -4.67 -8.85 3.17
CA LYS A 30 -5.45 -9.98 3.69
C LYS A 30 -6.96 -9.77 3.56
N PHE A 31 -7.45 -8.54 3.78
CA PHE A 31 -8.87 -8.23 3.61
C PHE A 31 -9.29 -8.13 2.13
N CYS A 32 -8.39 -7.82 1.20
CA CYS A 32 -8.67 -7.94 -0.24
C CYS A 32 -8.69 -9.40 -0.68
N SER A 33 -7.77 -10.22 -0.18
CA SER A 33 -7.61 -11.63 -0.58
C SER A 33 -8.51 -12.62 0.15
N GLN A 34 -9.37 -12.17 1.07
CA GLN A 34 -10.44 -13.01 1.61
C GLN A 34 -11.43 -13.38 0.50
N ASP A 35 -12.10 -14.53 0.62
CA ASP A 35 -13.11 -15.00 -0.34
C ASP A 35 -14.56 -14.93 0.18
N ASP A 36 -14.75 -14.58 1.45
CA ASP A 36 -16.05 -14.65 2.14
C ASP A 36 -17.04 -13.54 1.74
N ASP A 37 -16.55 -12.31 1.52
CA ASP A 37 -17.39 -11.14 1.25
C ASP A 37 -16.68 -10.17 0.29
N LEU A 38 -17.11 -10.20 -0.97
CA LEU A 38 -16.59 -9.32 -2.02
C LEU A 38 -16.74 -7.83 -1.66
N ASN A 39 -17.77 -7.41 -0.92
CA ASN A 39 -17.93 -6.00 -0.55
C ASN A 39 -16.85 -5.54 0.42
N ILE A 40 -16.41 -6.43 1.32
CA ILE A 40 -15.27 -6.15 2.20
C ILE A 40 -14.01 -6.00 1.36
N ALA A 41 -13.75 -6.89 0.42
CA ALA A 41 -12.59 -6.81 -0.45
C ALA A 41 -12.60 -5.53 -1.31
N LEU A 42 -13.73 -5.21 -1.95
CA LEU A 42 -13.90 -4.00 -2.76
C LEU A 42 -13.73 -2.73 -1.93
N THR A 43 -14.30 -2.67 -0.74
CA THR A 43 -14.11 -1.53 0.17
C THR A 43 -12.64 -1.41 0.58
N THR A 44 -11.99 -2.53 0.86
CA THR A 44 -10.57 -2.55 1.27
C THR A 44 -9.65 -2.06 0.17
N VAL A 45 -9.91 -2.38 -1.10
CA VAL A 45 -9.14 -1.84 -2.24
C VAL A 45 -9.14 -0.31 -2.23
N THR A 46 -10.25 0.34 -1.86
CA THR A 46 -10.29 1.80 -1.79
C THR A 46 -9.34 2.39 -0.73
N PHE A 47 -9.01 1.64 0.32
CA PHE A 47 -8.08 2.07 1.35
C PHE A 47 -6.61 2.04 0.88
N PHE A 48 -6.26 1.28 -0.16
CA PHE A 48 -4.92 1.35 -0.75
C PHE A 48 -4.63 2.74 -1.30
N TRP A 49 -5.61 3.37 -1.95
CA TRP A 49 -5.50 4.76 -2.38
C TRP A 49 -5.27 5.71 -1.20
N VAL A 50 -6.09 5.58 -0.14
CA VAL A 50 -6.00 6.44 1.04
C VAL A 50 -4.64 6.32 1.72
N LEU A 51 -4.16 5.10 1.92
CA LEU A 51 -2.86 4.85 2.52
C LEU A 51 -1.70 5.33 1.63
N SER A 52 -1.80 5.12 0.31
CA SER A 52 -0.81 5.64 -0.64
C SER A 52 -0.72 7.16 -0.57
N ASP A 53 -1.86 7.86 -0.62
CA ASP A 53 -1.92 9.32 -0.55
C ASP A 53 -1.30 9.84 0.75
N PHE A 54 -1.61 9.19 1.88
CA PHE A 54 -1.05 9.54 3.18
C PHE A 54 0.47 9.35 3.25
N LEU A 55 0.98 8.19 2.83
CA LEU A 55 2.42 7.90 2.84
C LEU A 55 3.18 8.85 1.91
N SER A 56 2.63 9.07 0.71
CA SER A 56 3.17 10.00 -0.26
C SER A 56 3.18 11.44 0.26
N ALA A 57 2.16 11.89 0.98
CA ALA A 57 2.09 13.27 1.51
C ALA A 57 3.09 13.53 2.65
N LYS A 58 3.50 12.48 3.36
CA LYS A 58 4.40 12.57 4.53
C LYS A 58 5.85 12.87 4.15
N GLU A 59 6.35 12.30 3.05
CA GLU A 59 7.67 12.64 2.51
C GLU A 59 7.53 13.63 1.36
N ASN A 60 8.36 14.67 1.29
CA ASN A 60 8.34 15.60 0.15
C ASN A 60 8.82 14.93 -1.16
N SER A 61 9.64 13.88 -1.06
CA SER A 61 10.10 13.07 -2.19
C SER A 61 10.21 11.63 -1.75
N LEU A 62 9.47 10.73 -2.43
CA LEU A 62 9.70 9.29 -2.33
C LEU A 62 10.98 9.00 -3.11
N GLU A 63 12.13 9.07 -2.44
CA GLU A 63 13.41 8.75 -3.06
C GLU A 63 13.48 7.23 -3.33
N ILE A 64 12.90 6.80 -4.45
CA ILE A 64 13.02 5.43 -4.93
C ILE A 64 14.41 5.28 -5.52
N ARG A 65 15.34 4.90 -4.66
CA ARG A 65 16.73 4.73 -5.04
C ARG A 65 16.92 3.42 -5.81
N ALA A 66 17.95 3.37 -6.66
CA ALA A 66 18.29 2.19 -7.47
C ALA A 66 18.50 0.91 -6.64
N ASP A 67 18.88 1.01 -5.36
CA ASP A 67 18.97 -0.13 -4.43
C ASP A 67 17.60 -0.78 -4.13
N LEU A 68 16.49 -0.04 -4.24
CA LEU A 68 15.14 -0.62 -4.14
C LEU A 68 14.74 -1.34 -5.44
N LEU A 69 15.19 -0.83 -6.59
CA LEU A 69 14.85 -1.35 -7.93
C LEU A 69 15.70 -2.55 -8.36
N ASN A 70 16.90 -2.71 -7.78
CA ASN A 70 17.83 -3.79 -8.11
C ASN A 70 17.41 -5.12 -7.46
N GLY A 71 16.28 -5.68 -7.92
CA GLY A 71 15.89 -7.07 -7.63
C GLY A 71 15.93 -7.45 -6.16
N SER A 72 15.57 -6.51 -5.27
CA SER A 72 15.47 -6.81 -3.85
C SER A 72 14.40 -7.89 -3.67
N ASP A 73 14.77 -8.96 -2.97
CA ASP A 73 13.81 -9.98 -2.55
C ASP A 73 12.71 -9.28 -1.73
N GLU A 74 11.46 -9.71 -1.88
CA GLU A 74 10.32 -9.11 -1.17
C GLU A 74 10.59 -9.05 0.34
N SER A 75 11.26 -10.08 0.88
CA SER A 75 11.75 -10.17 2.26
C SER A 75 12.70 -9.02 2.66
N GLU A 76 13.57 -8.58 1.76
CA GLU A 76 14.49 -7.46 2.02
C GLU A 76 13.74 -6.13 2.06
N LEU A 77 12.76 -5.97 1.16
CA LEU A 77 11.89 -4.80 1.11
C LEU A 77 11.03 -4.69 2.38
N GLU A 78 10.45 -5.82 2.84
CA GLU A 78 9.74 -5.91 4.12
C GLU A 78 10.62 -5.52 5.31
N ARG A 79 11.86 -6.04 5.37
CA ARG A 79 12.81 -5.69 6.43
C ARG A 79 13.12 -4.19 6.44
N LYS A 80 13.30 -3.57 5.27
CA LYS A 80 13.58 -2.14 5.15
C LYS A 80 12.37 -1.28 5.54
N ALA A 81 11.16 -1.70 5.15
CA ALA A 81 9.92 -1.04 5.54
C ALA A 81 9.63 -1.15 7.05
N ALA A 82 10.09 -2.21 7.71
CA ALA A 82 9.95 -2.39 9.15
C ALA A 82 10.92 -1.52 9.98
N ASP A 83 12.09 -1.18 9.43
CA ASP A 83 13.08 -0.33 10.11
C ASP A 83 12.91 1.15 9.74
N HIS A 84 12.00 1.82 10.45
CA HIS A 84 11.69 3.25 10.25
C HIS A 84 12.84 4.21 10.55
N THR A 85 13.97 3.74 11.07
CA THR A 85 15.15 4.57 11.31
C THR A 85 16.05 4.66 10.08
N GLN A 86 15.88 3.76 9.11
CA GLN A 86 16.67 3.73 7.88
C GLN A 86 16.13 4.69 6.82
N LYS A 87 17.05 5.32 6.09
CA LYS A 87 16.69 6.11 4.90
C LYS A 87 16.04 5.21 3.85
N GLY A 88 14.91 5.67 3.30
CA GLY A 88 14.15 4.93 2.29
C GLY A 88 13.23 3.84 2.85
N SER A 89 13.00 3.80 4.17
CA SER A 89 11.98 2.94 4.79
C SER A 89 10.58 3.29 4.31
N ASP A 90 10.25 4.58 4.21
CA ASP A 90 8.95 5.05 3.71
C ASP A 90 8.74 4.72 2.22
N ALA A 91 9.77 4.89 1.39
CA ALA A 91 9.76 4.46 -0.01
C ALA A 91 9.60 2.93 -0.14
N ALA A 92 10.27 2.14 0.70
CA ALA A 92 10.12 0.68 0.73
C ALA A 92 8.69 0.25 1.12
N LEU A 93 8.12 0.90 2.13
CA LEU A 93 6.74 0.69 2.57
C LEU A 93 5.73 1.03 1.48
N TRP A 94 5.92 2.15 0.79
CA TRP A 94 5.08 2.55 -0.34
C TRP A 94 5.19 1.56 -1.52
N MET A 95 6.40 1.07 -1.82
CA MET A 95 6.60 0.01 -2.82
C MET A 95 5.91 -1.30 -2.43
N LEU A 96 5.97 -1.71 -1.16
CA LEU A 96 5.21 -2.89 -0.69
C LEU A 96 3.71 -2.71 -0.86
N LEU A 97 3.17 -1.54 -0.54
CA LEU A 97 1.76 -1.22 -0.77
C LEU A 97 1.38 -1.43 -2.25
N LEU A 98 2.21 -0.93 -3.17
CA LEU A 98 2.00 -1.10 -4.61
C LEU A 98 2.12 -2.56 -5.06
N LEU A 99 3.09 -3.31 -4.54
CA LEU A 99 3.26 -4.74 -4.85
C LEU A 99 2.06 -5.55 -4.39
N ARG A 100 1.58 -5.33 -3.15
CA ARG A 100 0.37 -5.97 -2.65
C ARG A 100 -0.84 -5.64 -3.53
N LEU A 101 -1.03 -4.38 -3.91
CA LEU A 101 -2.13 -3.99 -4.80
C LEU A 101 -1.99 -4.62 -6.19
N ALA A 102 -0.77 -4.67 -6.74
CA ALA A 102 -0.47 -5.32 -8.01
C ALA A 102 -0.82 -6.81 -7.98
N THR A 103 -0.58 -7.53 -6.87
CA THR A 103 -1.05 -8.90 -6.71
C THR A 103 -2.58 -9.00 -6.80
N VAL A 104 -3.32 -8.08 -6.19
CA VAL A 104 -4.80 -8.03 -6.27
C VAL A 104 -5.30 -7.75 -7.69
N THR A 105 -4.50 -7.13 -8.57
CA THR A 105 -4.87 -6.98 -10.00
C THR A 105 -4.91 -8.31 -10.76
N SER A 106 -4.45 -9.41 -10.17
CA SER A 106 -4.54 -10.76 -10.73
C SER A 106 -5.61 -11.61 -10.05
N ASP A 107 -6.48 -11.02 -9.23
CA ASP A 107 -7.56 -11.74 -8.54
C ASP A 107 -8.58 -12.32 -9.54
N GLU A 108 -9.12 -13.50 -9.24
CA GLU A 108 -10.10 -14.20 -10.09
C GLU A 108 -11.42 -13.41 -10.23
N ARG A 109 -11.81 -12.67 -9.17
CA ARG A 109 -13.06 -11.92 -9.11
C ARG A 109 -12.94 -10.65 -9.95
N LEU A 110 -13.65 -10.63 -11.07
CA LEU A 110 -13.63 -9.56 -12.09
C LEU A 110 -13.78 -8.15 -11.49
N ASP A 111 -14.76 -7.95 -10.60
CA ASP A 111 -15.04 -6.64 -10.01
C ASP A 111 -13.89 -6.15 -9.13
N LEU A 112 -13.31 -7.04 -8.32
CA LEU A 112 -12.18 -6.73 -7.46
C LEU A 112 -10.93 -6.41 -8.27
N ARG A 113 -10.64 -7.26 -9.27
CA ARG A 113 -9.53 -7.05 -10.19
C ARG A 113 -9.62 -5.69 -10.89
N ASN A 114 -10.78 -5.36 -11.44
CA ASN A 114 -10.98 -4.07 -12.12
C ASN A 114 -10.82 -2.89 -11.16
N SER A 115 -11.35 -2.99 -9.94
CA SER A 115 -11.19 -1.98 -8.91
C SER A 115 -9.72 -1.78 -8.51
N ALA A 116 -8.97 -2.87 -8.36
CA ALA A 116 -7.54 -2.83 -8.03
C ALA A 116 -6.72 -2.19 -9.15
N ILE A 117 -6.99 -2.53 -10.42
CA ILE A 117 -6.32 -1.93 -11.58
C ILE A 117 -6.58 -0.42 -11.62
N GLN A 118 -7.84 0.01 -11.48
CA GLN A 118 -8.20 1.42 -11.47
C GLN A 118 -7.51 2.18 -10.32
N THR A 119 -7.47 1.56 -9.13
CA THR A 119 -6.82 2.14 -7.96
C THR A 119 -5.31 2.28 -8.17
N LEU A 120 -4.65 1.25 -8.72
CA LEU A 120 -3.22 1.26 -9.00
C LEU A 120 -2.85 2.33 -10.03
N LEU A 121 -3.59 2.42 -11.13
CA LEU A 121 -3.40 3.45 -12.14
C LEU A 121 -3.61 4.85 -11.57
N ARG A 122 -4.65 5.04 -10.75
CA ARG A 122 -4.90 6.31 -10.06
C ARG A 122 -3.73 6.71 -9.15
N ILE A 123 -3.14 5.76 -8.43
CA ILE A 123 -1.96 6.02 -7.59
C ILE A 123 -0.78 6.49 -8.46
N PHE A 124 -0.51 5.81 -9.58
CA PHE A 124 0.55 6.22 -10.49
C PHE A 124 0.28 7.58 -11.14
N ASP A 125 -0.94 7.89 -11.54
CA ASP A 125 -1.28 9.20 -12.11
C ASP A 125 -1.04 10.33 -11.09
N ALA A 126 -1.39 10.10 -9.82
CA ALA A 126 -1.22 11.09 -8.76
C ALA A 126 0.24 11.28 -8.32
N ASN A 127 1.05 10.23 -8.37
CA ASN A 127 2.41 10.22 -7.83
C ASN A 127 3.50 10.15 -8.90
N GLY A 128 3.15 9.97 -10.18
CA GLY A 128 4.09 9.72 -11.27
C GLY A 128 5.11 10.83 -11.46
N GLY A 129 4.73 12.10 -11.25
CA GLY A 129 5.65 13.24 -11.29
C GLY A 129 6.68 13.29 -10.14
N ARG A 130 6.49 12.45 -9.11
CA ARG A 130 7.38 12.33 -7.95
C ARG A 130 8.36 11.17 -8.08
N LEU A 131 8.08 10.26 -9.01
CA LEU A 131 8.98 9.22 -9.48
C LEU A 131 9.95 9.87 -10.46
N ASN A 132 10.98 10.56 -9.95
CA ASN A 132 12.04 11.05 -10.82
C ASN A 132 12.81 9.85 -11.43
N PRO A 133 13.13 9.87 -12.74
CA PRO A 133 13.96 8.86 -13.38
C PRO A 133 15.42 8.88 -12.90
#